data_AF-A0A2M7B805-F1
#
_entry.id   AF-A0A2M7B805-F1
#
_cell.length_a   1.000
_cell.length_b   1.000
_cell.length_c   1.000
_cell.angle_alpha   90.00
_cell.angle_beta   90.00
_cell.angle_gamma   90.00
#
_symmetry.space_group_name_H-M   'P 1'
#
loop_
_entity.id
_entity.type
_entity.pdbx_description
1 polymer ?
#
loop_
_entity_poly.entity_id
_entity_poly.type
_entity_poly.pdbx_seq_one_letter_code
_entity_poly.pdbx_strand_id
1 'polypeptide(L)'
;MPRQKKPLFFLLLIILIIGLLSLYFYLQKQAKNKESEQIKIFLADINEGINLMDSAKDEMPRELLEVHQFLIDKGQKNEIKFAQIPSELKDFILFHGAKYQILYVDPTTRLKSQIWIPLLYHEAGHLYWHSKHPVETLEEFQGQLYASEEHSYTIDAQAWNIVKKHFPIIKENLTSQELKLFNLYERETSLYNKMIEGDFEAKTEWIKIIEADIKEQEKYQEVLLEKQ
;
A
#
# COMPACT_ATOMS: atom_id res chain seq x y z
N MET A 1 -26.88 -62.10 14.05
CA MET A 1 -26.11 -60.97 14.63
C MET A 1 -25.35 -60.24 13.52
N PRO A 2 -25.69 -58.99 13.16
CA PRO A 2 -24.96 -58.23 12.15
C PRO A 2 -23.83 -57.43 12.82
N ARG A 3 -22.63 -58.02 12.96
CA ARG A 3 -21.45 -57.34 13.54
C ARG A 3 -20.32 -57.06 12.53
N GLN A 4 -20.54 -57.27 11.23
CA GLN A 4 -19.48 -57.12 10.21
C GLN A 4 -19.47 -55.78 9.45
N LYS A 5 -20.49 -54.91 9.57
CA LYS A 5 -20.55 -53.64 8.82
C LYS A 5 -19.82 -52.46 9.48
N LYS A 6 -19.52 -52.55 10.79
CA LYS A 6 -18.85 -51.48 11.55
C LYS A 6 -17.40 -51.21 11.08
N PRO A 7 -16.51 -52.20 10.90
CA PRO A 7 -15.12 -51.92 10.50
C PRO A 7 -15.02 -51.35 9.08
N LEU A 8 -15.91 -51.76 8.16
CA LEU A 8 -15.97 -51.21 6.80
C LEU A 8 -16.42 -49.73 6.80
N PHE A 9 -17.39 -49.39 7.65
CA PHE A 9 -17.84 -48.01 7.84
C PHE A 9 -16.72 -47.13 8.43
N PHE A 10 -15.98 -47.63 9.42
CA PHE A 10 -14.82 -46.93 9.99
C PHE A 10 -13.70 -46.74 8.95
N LEU A 11 -13.42 -47.75 8.12
CA LEU A 11 -12.42 -47.65 7.06
C LEU A 11 -12.81 -46.60 6.00
N LEU A 12 -14.07 -46.59 5.57
CA LEU A 12 -14.60 -45.58 4.65
C LEU A 12 -14.52 -44.17 5.24
N LEU A 13 -14.80 -44.02 6.54
CA LEU A 13 -14.67 -42.73 7.24
C LEU A 13 -13.23 -42.24 7.26
N ILE A 14 -12.26 -43.13 7.51
CA ILE A 14 -10.83 -42.79 7.49
C ILE A 14 -10.39 -42.35 6.09
N ILE A 15 -10.80 -43.07 5.04
CA ILE A 15 -10.49 -42.71 3.65
C ILE A 15 -11.10 -41.34 3.30
N LEU A 16 -12.34 -41.07 3.74
CA LEU A 16 -13.00 -39.78 3.54
C LEU A 16 -12.22 -38.64 4.21
N ILE A 17 -11.79 -38.83 5.46
CA ILE A 17 -11.02 -37.83 6.21
C ILE A 17 -9.67 -37.56 5.54
N ILE A 18 -8.95 -38.60 5.11
CA ILE A 18 -7.68 -38.46 4.38
C ILE A 18 -7.89 -37.72 3.06
N GLY A 19 -8.95 -38.05 2.32
CA GLY A 19 -9.31 -37.36 1.08
C GLY A 19 -9.61 -35.87 1.30
N LEU A 20 -10.39 -35.53 2.34
CA LEU A 20 -10.70 -34.15 2.70
C LEU A 20 -9.46 -33.36 3.14
N LEU A 21 -8.59 -33.95 3.95
CA LEU A 21 -7.32 -33.34 4.37
C LEU A 21 -6.40 -33.09 3.17
N SER A 22 -6.29 -34.08 2.28
CA SER A 22 -5.46 -33.96 1.07
C SER A 22 -5.99 -32.87 0.14
N LEU A 23 -7.31 -32.80 -0.05
CA LEU A 23 -7.97 -31.75 -0.83
C LEU A 23 -7.77 -30.38 -0.17
N TYR A 24 -7.90 -30.28 1.15
CA TYR A 24 -7.64 -29.05 1.90
C TYR A 24 -6.20 -28.54 1.68
N PHE A 25 -5.19 -29.39 1.85
CA PHE A 25 -3.80 -29.01 1.60
C PHE A 25 -3.53 -28.65 0.14
N TYR A 26 -4.17 -29.35 -0.82
CA TYR A 26 -4.08 -29.03 -2.23
C TYR A 26 -4.67 -27.64 -2.54
N LEU A 27 -5.87 -27.35 -2.06
CA LEU A 27 -6.52 -26.05 -2.22
C LEU A 27 -5.72 -24.93 -1.54
N GLN A 28 -5.15 -25.20 -0.35
CA GLN A 28 -4.28 -24.26 0.35
C GLN A 28 -3.00 -23.97 -0.45
N LYS A 29 -2.40 -24.98 -1.07
CA LYS A 29 -1.21 -24.80 -1.94
C LYS A 29 -1.57 -24.00 -3.20
N GLN A 30 -2.70 -24.28 -3.83
CA GLN A 30 -3.16 -23.55 -5.01
C GLN A 30 -3.43 -22.08 -4.69
N ALA A 31 -4.06 -21.80 -3.54
CA ALA A 31 -4.28 -20.44 -3.05
C ALA A 31 -2.95 -19.69 -2.86
N LYS A 32 -1.97 -20.29 -2.17
CA LYS A 32 -0.62 -19.70 -1.98
C LYS A 32 0.12 -19.44 -3.28
N ASN A 33 0.00 -20.34 -4.27
CA ASN A 33 0.63 -20.15 -5.57
C ASN A 33 0.00 -18.97 -6.33
N LYS A 34 -1.33 -18.88 -6.33
CA LYS A 34 -2.05 -17.76 -6.95
C LYS A 34 -1.71 -16.43 -6.28
N GLU A 35 -1.65 -16.42 -4.96
CA GLU A 35 -1.22 -15.25 -4.17
C GLU A 35 0.20 -14.81 -4.56
N SER A 36 1.16 -15.74 -4.62
CA SER A 36 2.52 -15.44 -5.04
C SER A 36 2.60 -14.87 -6.47
N GLU A 37 1.78 -15.37 -7.38
CA GLU A 37 1.72 -14.86 -8.75
C GLU A 37 1.12 -13.45 -8.82
N GLN A 38 0.06 -13.18 -8.06
CA GLN A 38 -0.55 -11.84 -7.98
C GLN A 38 0.42 -10.82 -7.38
N ILE A 39 1.17 -11.19 -6.34
CA ILE A 39 2.23 -10.35 -5.76
C ILE A 39 3.33 -10.09 -6.78
N LYS A 40 3.78 -11.08 -7.56
CA LYS A 40 4.79 -10.87 -8.60
C LYS A 40 4.35 -9.87 -9.67
N ILE A 41 3.10 -9.95 -10.11
CA ILE A 41 2.54 -9.00 -11.08
C ILE A 41 2.50 -7.60 -10.47
N PHE A 42 2.02 -7.48 -9.23
CA PHE A 42 1.99 -6.21 -8.51
C PHE A 42 3.40 -5.59 -8.35
N LEU A 43 4.42 -6.40 -8.05
CA LEU A 43 5.81 -5.94 -7.99
C LEU A 43 6.33 -5.47 -9.36
N ALA A 44 5.87 -6.07 -10.45
CA ALA A 44 6.20 -5.59 -11.79
C ALA A 44 5.57 -4.20 -12.05
N ASP A 45 4.30 -4.01 -11.67
CA ASP A 45 3.62 -2.71 -11.78
C ASP A 45 4.32 -1.63 -10.94
N ILE A 46 4.74 -1.95 -9.70
CA ILE A 46 5.56 -1.04 -8.87
C ILE A 46 6.87 -0.69 -9.56
N ASN A 47 7.60 -1.69 -10.05
CA ASN A 47 8.90 -1.46 -10.68
C ASN A 47 8.78 -0.59 -11.92
N GLU A 48 7.69 -0.73 -12.68
CA GLU A 48 7.39 0.18 -13.79
C GLU A 48 7.21 1.62 -13.31
N GLY A 49 6.42 1.84 -12.25
CA GLY A 49 6.25 3.17 -11.64
C GLY A 49 7.55 3.78 -11.13
N ILE A 50 8.41 2.99 -10.47
CA ILE A 50 9.73 3.44 -10.00
C ILE A 50 10.63 3.82 -11.19
N ASN A 51 10.66 3.00 -12.25
CA ASN A 51 11.47 3.26 -13.44
C ASN A 51 11.02 4.52 -14.19
N LEU A 52 9.70 4.77 -14.26
CA LEU A 52 9.17 6.03 -14.80
C LEU A 52 9.73 7.20 -13.99
N MET A 53 9.62 7.15 -12.67
CA MET A 53 10.11 8.22 -11.80
C MET A 53 11.64 8.40 -11.88
N ASP A 54 12.43 7.32 -11.96
CA ASP A 54 13.89 7.40 -12.12
C ASP A 54 14.30 8.16 -13.39
N SER A 55 13.51 8.06 -14.47
CA SER A 55 13.74 8.80 -15.71
C SER A 55 13.57 10.32 -15.59
N ALA A 56 12.90 10.80 -14.53
CA ALA A 56 12.64 12.20 -14.24
C ALA A 56 13.28 12.69 -12.92
N LYS A 57 14.21 11.90 -12.34
CA LYS A 57 14.78 12.17 -11.00
C LYS A 57 15.51 13.49 -10.86
N ASP A 58 16.09 14.01 -11.95
CA ASP A 58 16.87 15.26 -11.94
C ASP A 58 15.98 16.49 -11.67
N GLU A 59 14.66 16.34 -11.79
CA GLU A 59 13.68 17.40 -11.50
C GLU A 59 12.96 17.22 -10.17
N MET A 60 13.24 16.13 -9.43
CA MET A 60 12.61 15.90 -8.14
C MET A 60 13.07 16.93 -7.10
N PRO A 61 12.16 17.52 -6.32
CA PRO A 61 12.53 18.21 -5.09
C PRO A 61 13.34 17.28 -4.18
N ARG A 62 14.19 17.86 -3.33
CA ARG A 62 15.11 17.11 -2.48
C ARG A 62 14.41 16.03 -1.66
N GLU A 63 13.28 16.33 -1.03
CA GLU A 63 12.55 15.40 -0.17
C GLU A 63 12.02 14.20 -0.98
N LEU A 64 11.39 14.45 -2.13
CA LEU A 64 10.97 13.40 -3.05
C LEU A 64 12.15 12.54 -3.53
N LEU A 65 13.29 13.15 -3.86
CA LEU A 65 14.48 12.42 -4.30
C LEU A 65 15.02 11.50 -3.19
N GLU A 66 15.03 11.94 -1.94
CA GLU A 66 15.45 11.13 -0.80
C GLU A 66 14.52 9.92 -0.60
N VAL A 67 13.19 10.10 -0.73
CA VAL A 67 12.22 8.99 -0.69
C VAL A 67 12.38 8.04 -1.88
N HIS A 68 12.61 8.58 -3.08
CA HIS A 68 12.87 7.80 -4.29
C HIS A 68 14.10 6.90 -4.13
N GLN A 69 15.21 7.46 -3.60
CA GLN A 69 16.42 6.70 -3.33
C GLN A 69 16.20 5.65 -2.25
N PHE A 70 15.48 5.99 -1.18
CA PHE A 70 15.07 5.02 -0.16
C PHE A 70 14.30 3.85 -0.77
N LEU A 71 13.32 4.11 -1.64
CA LEU A 71 12.55 3.07 -2.34
C LEU A 71 13.45 2.17 -3.19
N ILE A 72 14.36 2.75 -3.98
CA ILE A 72 15.29 1.99 -4.81
C ILE A 72 16.21 1.14 -3.93
N ASP A 73 16.84 1.72 -2.92
CA ASP A 73 17.81 1.04 -2.05
C ASP A 73 17.17 -0.11 -1.28
N LYS A 74 15.99 0.13 -0.69
CA LYS A 74 15.25 -0.88 0.07
C LYS A 74 14.61 -1.92 -0.85
N GLY A 75 14.13 -1.51 -2.02
CA GLY A 75 13.57 -2.40 -3.04
C GLY A 75 14.63 -3.37 -3.58
N GLN A 76 15.81 -2.88 -3.94
CA GLN A 76 16.92 -3.71 -4.46
C GLN A 76 17.44 -4.72 -3.44
N LYS A 77 17.36 -4.40 -2.15
CA LYS A 77 17.77 -5.30 -1.05
C LYS A 77 16.65 -6.25 -0.61
N ASN A 78 15.46 -6.19 -1.23
CA ASN A 78 14.25 -6.88 -0.78
C ASN A 78 13.90 -6.59 0.69
N GLU A 79 14.20 -5.37 1.14
CA GLU A 79 13.93 -4.91 2.51
C GLU A 79 12.54 -4.29 2.66
N ILE A 80 11.92 -3.86 1.56
CA ILE A 80 10.48 -3.55 1.54
C ILE A 80 9.72 -4.86 1.50
N LYS A 81 9.07 -5.20 2.61
CA LYS A 81 8.21 -6.37 2.69
C LYS A 81 6.83 -6.01 2.19
N PHE A 82 6.27 -6.89 1.37
CA PHE A 82 4.90 -6.79 0.90
C PHE A 82 4.05 -7.86 1.56
N ALA A 83 2.89 -7.47 2.07
CA ALA A 83 1.91 -8.38 2.66
C ALA A 83 0.53 -8.11 2.06
N GLN A 84 -0.33 -9.13 2.00
CA GLN A 84 -1.72 -8.89 1.62
C GLN A 84 -2.43 -8.10 2.72
N ILE A 85 -3.30 -7.17 2.31
CA ILE A 85 -4.17 -6.43 3.21
C ILE A 85 -5.01 -7.38 4.08
N PRO A 86 -5.00 -7.23 5.42
CA PRO A 86 -5.88 -7.98 6.31
C PRO A 86 -7.36 -7.79 5.93
N SER A 87 -8.17 -8.83 6.11
CA SER A 87 -9.60 -8.80 5.72
C SER A 87 -10.42 -7.67 6.35
N GLU A 88 -10.00 -7.23 7.53
CA GLU A 88 -10.61 -6.15 8.33
C GLU A 88 -10.28 -4.76 7.77
N LEU A 89 -9.30 -4.65 6.87
CA LEU A 89 -8.78 -3.43 6.26
C LEU A 89 -8.96 -3.43 4.73
N LYS A 90 -9.89 -4.23 4.21
CA LYS A 90 -10.11 -4.48 2.77
C LYS A 90 -10.45 -3.25 1.91
N ASP A 91 -10.73 -2.10 2.52
CA ASP A 91 -11.11 -0.88 1.81
C ASP A 91 -9.87 -0.10 1.31
N PHE A 92 -8.67 -0.46 1.77
CA PHE A 92 -7.40 0.10 1.30
C PHE A 92 -6.88 -0.64 0.07
N ILE A 93 -6.15 0.08 -0.80
CA ILE A 93 -5.45 -0.47 -1.97
C ILE A 93 -3.98 -0.74 -1.63
N LEU A 94 -3.39 0.18 -0.89
CA LEU A 94 -2.02 0.16 -0.39
C LEU A 94 -2.03 0.90 0.94
N PHE A 95 -1.30 0.42 1.94
CA PHE A 95 -1.01 1.18 3.16
C PHE A 95 0.27 0.65 3.84
N HIS A 96 0.95 1.47 4.61
CA HIS A 96 2.15 1.09 5.35
C HIS A 96 1.85 0.57 6.77
N GLY A 97 2.70 -0.30 7.29
CA GLY A 97 2.76 -0.63 8.72
C GLY A 97 3.93 0.09 9.38
N ALA A 98 3.65 1.03 10.29
CA ALA A 98 4.67 1.94 10.86
C ALA A 98 5.82 1.20 11.56
N LYS A 99 5.49 0.25 12.45
CA LYS A 99 6.49 -0.51 13.24
C LYS A 99 7.34 -1.45 12.41
N TYR A 100 6.72 -2.17 11.47
CA TYR A 100 7.36 -3.28 10.75
C TYR A 100 7.92 -2.89 9.38
N GLN A 101 7.68 -1.65 8.95
CA GLN A 101 8.04 -1.14 7.63
C GLN A 101 7.58 -2.07 6.49
N ILE A 102 6.33 -2.53 6.59
CA ILE A 102 5.68 -3.42 5.60
C ILE A 102 4.73 -2.58 4.77
N LEU A 103 4.68 -2.79 3.45
CA LEU A 103 3.60 -2.31 2.60
C LEU A 103 2.54 -3.40 2.48
N TYR A 104 1.33 -3.10 2.95
CA TYR A 104 0.16 -3.95 2.78
C TYR A 104 -0.54 -3.58 1.48
N VAL A 105 -0.79 -4.55 0.63
CA VAL A 105 -1.26 -4.36 -0.75
C VAL A 105 -2.53 -5.17 -0.99
N ASP A 106 -3.45 -4.62 -1.77
CA ASP A 106 -4.44 -5.43 -2.48
C ASP A 106 -3.83 -5.86 -3.83
N PRO A 107 -3.32 -7.11 -3.94
CA PRO A 107 -2.64 -7.54 -5.16
C PRO A 107 -3.61 -7.78 -6.32
N THR A 108 -4.92 -7.61 -6.11
CA THR A 108 -5.95 -7.70 -7.15
C THR A 108 -6.23 -6.38 -7.84
N THR A 109 -5.89 -5.25 -7.20
CA THR A 109 -6.02 -3.94 -7.80
C THR A 109 -5.04 -3.77 -8.97
N ARG A 110 -5.55 -3.25 -10.09
CA ARG A 110 -4.79 -2.97 -11.31
C ARG A 110 -5.06 -1.53 -11.71
N LEU A 111 -4.03 -0.70 -11.61
CA LEU A 111 -4.03 0.70 -12.02
C LEU A 111 -2.90 0.90 -13.03
N LYS A 112 -3.05 1.89 -13.90
CA LYS A 112 -1.95 2.38 -14.71
C LYS A 112 -0.79 2.86 -13.83
N SER A 113 0.43 2.63 -14.28
CA SER A 113 1.67 2.98 -13.57
C SER A 113 1.70 4.46 -13.14
N GLN A 114 1.19 5.37 -13.97
CA GLN A 114 1.10 6.80 -13.66
C GLN A 114 0.16 7.11 -12.47
N ILE A 115 -0.90 6.31 -12.29
CA ILE A 115 -1.86 6.45 -11.19
C ILE A 115 -1.33 5.74 -9.93
N TRP A 116 -0.50 4.70 -10.09
CA TRP A 116 0.15 4.02 -8.98
C TRP A 116 1.21 4.87 -8.28
N ILE A 117 1.94 5.70 -9.03
CA ILE A 117 3.09 6.46 -8.51
C ILE A 117 2.73 7.28 -7.27
N PRO A 118 1.70 8.15 -7.26
CA PRO A 118 1.45 9.00 -6.09
C PRO A 118 1.11 8.18 -4.84
N LEU A 119 0.29 7.13 -4.97
CA LEU A 119 -0.03 6.21 -3.89
C LEU A 119 1.21 5.47 -3.35
N LEU A 120 2.06 4.96 -4.24
CA LEU A 120 3.30 4.28 -3.84
C LEU A 120 4.23 5.23 -3.09
N TYR A 121 4.38 6.45 -3.57
CA TYR A 121 5.30 7.43 -3.01
C TYR A 121 4.77 8.01 -1.69
N HIS A 122 3.46 8.15 -1.54
CA HIS A 122 2.83 8.45 -0.26
C HIS A 122 3.24 7.42 0.81
N GLU A 123 3.00 6.13 0.55
CA GLU A 123 3.29 5.08 1.52
C GLU A 123 4.80 4.87 1.74
N ALA A 124 5.60 5.11 0.70
CA ALA A 124 7.05 5.15 0.83
C ALA A 124 7.53 6.33 1.68
N GLY A 125 6.84 7.47 1.62
CA GLY A 125 7.07 8.62 2.48
C GLY A 125 6.94 8.24 3.95
N HIS A 126 5.90 7.48 4.30
CA HIS A 126 5.74 6.96 5.66
C HIS A 126 6.85 6.01 6.05
N LEU A 127 7.20 5.05 5.18
CA LEU A 127 8.31 4.13 5.46
C LEU A 127 9.63 4.86 5.67
N TYR A 128 9.90 5.87 4.85
CA TYR A 128 11.09 6.72 4.98
C TYR A 128 11.06 7.50 6.30
N TRP A 129 9.92 8.11 6.63
CA TRP A 129 9.71 8.81 7.89
C TRP A 129 10.00 7.90 9.10
N HIS A 130 9.38 6.73 9.14
CA HIS A 130 9.53 5.77 10.25
C HIS A 130 10.90 5.08 10.28
N SER A 131 11.65 5.09 9.17
CA SER A 131 13.06 4.67 9.18
C SER A 131 13.97 5.63 9.95
N LYS A 132 13.57 6.90 10.04
CA LYS A 132 14.27 7.96 10.80
C LYS A 132 13.66 8.19 12.18
N HIS A 133 12.38 7.92 12.32
CA HIS A 133 11.61 8.05 13.56
C HIS A 133 10.92 6.71 13.87
N PRO A 134 11.69 5.72 14.39
CA PRO A 134 11.13 4.41 14.70
C PRO A 134 9.99 4.49 15.71
N VAL A 135 9.04 3.56 15.59
CA VAL A 135 7.84 3.47 16.41
C VAL A 135 7.82 2.09 17.08
N GLU A 136 7.82 2.05 18.42
CA GLU A 136 7.73 0.81 19.18
C GLU A 136 6.34 0.63 19.82
N THR A 137 5.69 1.73 20.16
CA THR A 137 4.39 1.79 20.86
C THR A 137 3.33 2.58 20.08
N LEU A 138 2.05 2.35 20.40
CA LEU A 138 0.93 3.11 19.82
C LEU A 138 0.97 4.59 20.23
N GLU A 139 1.39 4.91 21.45
CA GLU A 139 1.51 6.29 21.94
C GLU A 139 2.58 7.06 21.15
N GLU A 140 3.74 6.44 20.88
CA GLU A 140 4.78 7.03 20.03
C GLU A 140 4.31 7.23 18.59
N PHE A 141 3.51 6.30 18.06
CA PHE A 141 2.89 6.44 16.75
C PHE A 141 1.95 7.65 16.71
N GLN A 142 1.03 7.72 17.67
CA GLN A 142 0.04 8.80 17.79
C GLN A 142 0.71 10.17 17.91
N GLY A 143 1.81 10.27 18.66
CA GLY A 143 2.61 11.50 18.78
C GLY A 143 3.29 11.94 17.48
N GLN A 144 3.43 11.06 16.49
CA GLN A 144 4.09 11.33 15.22
C GLN A 144 3.14 11.43 14.02
N LEU A 145 1.86 11.07 14.19
CA LEU A 145 0.88 10.93 13.12
C LEU A 145 0.82 12.12 12.19
N TYR A 146 0.58 13.32 12.73
CA TYR A 146 0.44 14.51 11.91
C TYR A 146 1.68 14.77 11.06
N ALA A 147 2.88 14.67 11.64
CA ALA A 147 4.11 14.95 10.93
C ALA A 147 4.45 13.87 9.89
N SER A 148 4.13 12.61 10.19
CA SER A 148 4.27 11.48 9.24
C SER A 148 3.33 11.66 8.04
N GLU A 149 2.06 11.97 8.29
CA GLU A 149 1.05 12.24 7.25
C GLU A 149 1.39 13.47 6.43
N GLU A 150 1.75 14.59 7.06
CA GLU A 150 2.16 15.82 6.36
C GLU A 150 3.34 15.54 5.42
N HIS A 151 4.32 14.75 5.87
CA HIS A 151 5.44 14.34 5.05
C HIS A 151 4.98 13.50 3.84
N SER A 152 4.20 12.46 4.05
CA SER A 152 3.72 11.57 2.99
C SER A 152 2.83 12.26 1.97
N TYR A 153 1.91 13.12 2.41
CA TYR A 153 1.09 13.95 1.54
C TYR A 153 1.91 14.96 0.73
N THR A 154 2.98 15.50 1.31
CA THR A 154 3.93 16.35 0.58
C THR A 154 4.64 15.56 -0.53
N ILE A 155 5.08 14.33 -0.22
CA ILE A 155 5.75 13.45 -1.17
C ILE A 155 4.82 13.02 -2.31
N ASP A 156 3.56 12.67 -2.00
CA ASP A 156 2.49 12.40 -2.96
C ASP A 156 2.33 13.57 -3.95
N ALA A 157 2.08 14.78 -3.44
CA ALA A 157 1.86 15.95 -4.27
C ALA A 157 3.08 16.29 -5.16
N GLN A 158 4.30 16.14 -4.62
CA GLN A 158 5.52 16.30 -5.40
C GLN A 158 5.64 15.23 -6.49
N ALA A 159 5.34 13.97 -6.18
CA ALA A 159 5.36 12.88 -7.16
C ALA A 159 4.33 13.11 -8.28
N TRP A 160 3.13 13.56 -7.95
CA TRP A 160 2.11 13.87 -8.95
C TRP A 160 2.50 15.04 -9.86
N ASN A 161 3.16 16.07 -9.33
CA ASN A 161 3.72 17.15 -10.16
C ASN A 161 4.70 16.62 -11.22
N ILE A 162 5.57 15.67 -10.86
CA ILE A 162 6.48 15.00 -11.79
C ILE A 162 5.69 14.18 -12.83
N VAL A 163 4.73 13.37 -12.37
CA VAL A 163 3.91 12.52 -13.25
C VAL A 163 3.19 13.34 -14.30
N LYS A 164 2.50 14.43 -13.90
CA LYS A 164 1.77 15.29 -14.83
C LYS A 164 2.66 15.94 -15.88
N LYS A 165 3.90 16.26 -15.50
CA LYS A 165 4.84 16.92 -16.39
C LYS A 165 5.41 15.97 -17.43
N HIS A 166 5.73 14.73 -17.04
CA HIS A 166 6.53 13.80 -17.86
C HIS A 166 5.74 12.62 -18.44
N PHE A 167 4.65 12.21 -17.81
CA PHE A 167 3.90 11.00 -18.16
C PHE A 167 2.43 11.33 -18.42
N PRO A 168 2.09 11.91 -19.59
CA PRO A 168 0.74 12.40 -19.87
C PRO A 168 -0.31 11.28 -19.79
N ILE A 169 -1.44 11.60 -19.14
CA ILE A 169 -2.54 10.67 -18.92
C ILE A 169 -3.73 11.07 -19.78
N ILE A 170 -4.21 10.13 -20.60
CA ILE A 170 -5.43 10.29 -21.40
C ILE A 170 -6.62 9.90 -20.51
N LYS A 171 -7.39 10.90 -20.05
CA LYS A 171 -8.48 10.71 -19.07
C LYS A 171 -9.56 9.74 -19.55
N GLU A 172 -9.82 9.73 -20.85
CA GLU A 172 -10.82 8.88 -21.51
C GLU A 172 -10.47 7.38 -21.40
N ASN A 173 -9.20 7.06 -21.15
CA ASN A 173 -8.71 5.69 -21.01
C ASN A 173 -8.62 5.24 -19.54
N LEU A 174 -9.10 6.05 -18.60
CA LEU A 174 -9.12 5.71 -17.17
C LEU A 174 -10.40 4.95 -16.82
N THR A 175 -10.25 3.91 -16.00
CA THR A 175 -11.38 3.28 -15.30
C THR A 175 -12.00 4.25 -14.29
N SER A 176 -13.20 3.94 -13.78
CA SER A 176 -13.86 4.78 -12.77
C SER A 176 -13.03 4.97 -11.50
N GLN A 177 -12.30 3.92 -11.07
CA GLN A 177 -11.42 3.99 -9.90
C GLN A 177 -10.20 4.87 -10.17
N GLU A 178 -9.54 4.69 -11.32
CA GLU A 178 -8.40 5.52 -11.71
C GLU A 178 -8.80 6.98 -11.90
N LEU A 179 -9.98 7.26 -12.46
CA LEU A 179 -10.48 8.62 -12.60
C LEU A 179 -10.75 9.29 -11.24
N LYS A 180 -11.24 8.52 -10.25
CA LYS A 180 -11.42 9.01 -8.88
C LYS A 180 -10.06 9.40 -8.27
N LEU A 181 -9.06 8.52 -8.38
CA LEU A 181 -7.69 8.78 -7.89
C LEU A 181 -7.05 9.95 -8.63
N PHE A 182 -7.15 9.99 -9.96
CA PHE A 182 -6.66 11.09 -10.78
C PHE A 182 -7.20 12.45 -10.30
N ASN A 183 -8.51 12.55 -10.07
CA ASN A 183 -9.14 13.80 -9.61
C ASN A 183 -8.72 14.16 -8.17
N LEU A 184 -8.50 13.15 -7.33
CA LEU A 184 -7.99 13.33 -5.97
C LEU A 184 -6.59 13.98 -6.02
N TYR A 185 -5.67 13.37 -6.76
CA TYR A 185 -4.29 13.84 -6.91
C TYR A 185 -4.22 15.23 -7.52
N GLU A 186 -5.04 15.53 -8.54
CA GLU A 186 -5.12 16.88 -9.11
C GLU A 186 -5.57 17.92 -8.10
N ARG A 187 -6.60 17.61 -7.31
CA ARG A 187 -7.13 18.52 -6.29
C ARG A 187 -6.08 18.79 -5.22
N GLU A 188 -5.50 17.74 -4.67
CA GLU A 188 -4.61 17.82 -3.50
C GLU A 188 -3.28 18.43 -3.87
N THR A 189 -2.73 18.07 -5.03
CA THR A 189 -1.50 18.69 -5.53
C THR A 189 -1.70 20.17 -5.86
N SER A 190 -2.88 20.55 -6.38
CA SER A 190 -3.21 21.97 -6.61
C SER A 190 -3.27 22.75 -5.30
N LEU A 191 -3.85 22.16 -4.24
CA LEU A 191 -3.87 22.76 -2.90
C LEU A 191 -2.45 22.88 -2.32
N TYR A 192 -1.66 21.82 -2.40
CA TYR A 192 -0.26 21.81 -1.98
C TYR A 192 0.55 22.92 -2.67
N ASN A 193 0.45 23.02 -4.00
CA ASN A 193 1.19 24.01 -4.78
C ASN A 193 0.83 25.46 -4.36
N LYS A 194 -0.45 25.75 -4.13
CA LYS A 194 -0.88 27.06 -3.61
C LYS A 194 -0.38 27.32 -2.20
N MET A 195 -0.42 26.31 -1.34
CA MET A 195 0.07 26.41 0.04
C MET A 195 1.55 26.79 0.08
N ILE A 196 2.40 26.14 -0.73
CA ILE A 196 3.83 26.44 -0.76
C ILE A 196 4.14 27.82 -1.39
N GLU A 197 3.22 28.36 -2.18
CA GLU A 197 3.25 29.74 -2.69
C GLU A 197 2.78 30.78 -1.64
N GLY A 198 2.32 30.33 -0.47
CA GLY A 198 1.91 31.18 0.65
C GLY A 198 0.41 31.45 0.76
N ASP A 199 -0.44 30.72 0.05
CA ASP A 199 -1.89 30.83 0.16
C ASP A 199 -2.39 30.26 1.51
N PHE A 200 -2.98 31.13 2.33
CA PHE A 200 -3.48 30.79 3.66
C PHE A 200 -4.72 29.91 3.65
N GLU A 201 -5.62 30.09 2.68
CA GLU A 201 -6.82 29.26 2.54
C GLU A 201 -6.40 27.85 2.13
N ALA A 202 -5.49 27.74 1.16
CA ALA A 202 -4.93 26.45 0.74
C ALA A 202 -4.23 25.73 1.90
N LYS A 203 -3.44 26.45 2.72
CA LYS A 203 -2.83 25.88 3.93
C LYS A 203 -3.87 25.34 4.91
N THR A 204 -4.96 26.07 5.13
CA THR A 204 -6.03 25.65 6.04
C THR A 204 -6.73 24.40 5.54
N GLU A 205 -7.02 24.32 4.24
CA GLU A 205 -7.61 23.11 3.64
C GLU A 205 -6.65 21.93 3.62
N TRP A 206 -5.35 22.16 3.40
CA TRP A 206 -4.32 21.13 3.47
C TRP A 206 -4.25 20.47 4.85
N ILE A 207 -4.27 21.28 5.92
CA ILE A 207 -4.30 20.78 7.30
C ILE A 207 -5.53 19.89 7.53
N LYS A 208 -6.70 20.26 7.01
CA LYS A 208 -7.93 19.46 7.16
C LYS A 208 -7.86 18.11 6.47
N ILE A 209 -7.18 18.02 5.32
CA ILE A 209 -6.97 16.76 4.60
C ILE A 209 -6.15 15.83 5.50
N ILE A 210 -5.01 16.31 6.01
CA ILE A 210 -4.15 15.54 6.91
C ILE A 210 -4.93 15.11 8.18
N GLU A 211 -5.66 16.03 8.81
CA GLU A 211 -6.44 15.73 10.03
C GLU A 211 -7.57 14.70 9.80
N ALA A 212 -8.13 14.64 8.59
CA ALA A 212 -9.13 13.63 8.24
C ALA A 212 -8.50 12.23 8.22
N ASP A 213 -7.32 12.11 7.63
CA ASP A 213 -6.62 10.84 7.45
C ASP A 213 -6.01 10.29 8.74
N ILE A 214 -5.55 11.17 9.64
CA ILE A 214 -5.05 10.77 10.97
C ILE A 214 -6.03 9.86 11.71
N LYS A 215 -7.34 10.14 11.63
CA LYS A 215 -8.37 9.32 12.30
C LYS A 215 -8.49 7.93 11.69
N GLU A 216 -8.28 7.80 10.39
CA GLU A 216 -8.28 6.51 9.72
C GLU A 216 -7.01 5.72 10.08
N GLN A 217 -5.86 6.42 10.10
CA GLN A 217 -4.54 5.89 10.48
C GLN A 217 -4.49 5.29 11.88
N GLU A 218 -5.00 6.00 12.89
CA GLU A 218 -5.10 5.49 14.26
C GLU A 218 -5.84 4.15 14.31
N LYS A 219 -7.00 4.09 13.65
CA LYS A 219 -7.90 2.95 13.71
C LYS A 219 -7.27 1.67 13.16
N TYR A 220 -6.48 1.75 12.10
CA TYR A 220 -5.91 0.55 11.50
C TYR A 220 -4.53 0.20 12.06
N GLN A 221 -3.74 1.16 12.50
CA GLN A 221 -2.45 0.89 13.14
C GLN A 221 -2.63 0.26 14.53
N GLU A 222 -3.72 0.59 15.24
CA GLU A 222 -4.16 -0.16 16.43
C GLU A 222 -4.31 -1.65 16.10
N VAL A 223 -5.03 -1.99 15.02
CA VAL A 223 -5.20 -3.40 14.58
C VAL A 223 -3.87 -4.09 14.27
N LEU A 224 -2.89 -3.38 13.72
CA LEU A 224 -1.59 -3.95 13.37
C LEU A 224 -0.64 -4.09 14.57
N LEU A 225 -0.68 -3.14 15.50
CA LEU A 225 0.14 -3.13 16.71
C LEU A 225 -0.39 -4.08 17.78
N GLU A 226 -1.71 -4.29 17.86
CA GLU A 226 -2.34 -5.21 18.82
C GLU A 226 -2.31 -6.69 18.42
N LYS A 227 -2.10 -6.99 17.12
CA LYS A 227 -2.15 -8.37 16.61
C LYS A 227 -0.86 -9.19 16.84
N GLN A 228 0.10 -8.70 17.61
CA GLN A 228 1.35 -9.40 17.96
C GLN A 228 1.76 -9.15 19.41
#